data_AF-A0A357NDC0-F1
#
_entry.id   AF-A0A357NDC0-F1
#
_cell.length_a   1.000
_cell.length_b   1.000
_cell.length_c   1.000
_cell.angle_alpha   90.00
_cell.angle_beta   90.00
_cell.angle_gamma   90.00
#
_symmetry.space_group_name_H-M   'P 1'
#
loop_
_entity.id
_entity.type
_entity.pdbx_description
1 polymer ?
#
loop_
_entity_poly.entity_id
_entity_poly.type
_entity_poly.pdbx_seq_one_letter_code
_entity_poly.pdbx_strand_id
1 'polypeptide(L)'
;MSEKKYRFNTAAVHAGQVPDPTTTSRAVPIYQTTSYVFHNAEHAANLFGLKELGNIYTRLMNPTTDIFEKRVAELEGGIGGLATASGAAAITYSILNIAQAGDEIVSATSLYGG
;
A
#
# COMPACT_ATOMS: atom_id res chain seq x y z
N MET A 1 14.55 21.63 7.34
CA MET A 1 15.51 20.62 7.88
C MET A 1 15.75 19.60 6.77
N SER A 2 17.00 19.28 6.45
CA SER A 2 17.27 18.22 5.45
C SER A 2 16.73 16.89 5.98
N GLU A 3 15.90 16.22 5.19
CA GLU A 3 15.30 14.94 5.54
C GLU A 3 16.40 13.88 5.63
N LYS A 4 16.54 13.22 6.78
CA LYS A 4 17.62 12.26 7.01
C LYS A 4 17.33 10.98 6.23
N LYS A 5 17.94 10.83 5.06
CA LYS A 5 17.84 9.60 4.26
C LYS A 5 18.64 8.47 4.93
N TYR A 6 17.95 7.46 5.41
CA TYR A 6 18.57 6.25 5.95
C TYR A 6 19.15 5.37 4.83
N ARG A 7 20.09 4.48 5.18
CA ARG A 7 20.63 3.48 4.24
C ARG A 7 19.64 2.33 4.06
N PHE A 8 19.78 1.58 2.97
CA PHE A 8 18.88 0.47 2.59
C PHE A 8 18.55 -0.47 3.74
N ASN A 9 19.56 -1.03 4.43
CA ASN A 9 19.31 -1.99 5.53
C ASN A 9 18.54 -1.37 6.71
N THR A 10 18.70 -0.08 6.96
CA THR A 10 17.94 0.62 8.00
C THR A 10 16.49 0.85 7.55
N ALA A 11 16.29 1.29 6.30
CA ALA A 11 14.96 1.45 5.71
C ALA A 11 14.21 0.11 5.63
N ALA A 12 14.88 -0.98 5.27
CA ALA A 12 14.27 -2.30 5.16
C ALA A 12 13.66 -2.81 6.48
N VAL A 13 14.16 -2.33 7.61
CA VAL A 13 13.64 -2.69 8.95
C VAL A 13 12.64 -1.66 9.48
N HIS A 14 12.76 -0.38 9.12
CA HIS A 14 12.05 0.71 9.80
C HIS A 14 11.12 1.55 8.92
N ALA A 15 11.31 1.58 7.61
CA ALA A 15 10.48 2.37 6.69
C ALA A 15 9.00 2.01 6.82
N GLY A 16 8.15 3.03 6.67
CA GLY A 16 6.70 2.93 6.74
C GLY A 16 6.09 2.67 8.12
N GLN A 17 6.90 2.39 9.15
CA GLN A 17 6.41 1.98 10.47
C GLN A 17 6.78 2.97 11.58
N VAL A 18 5.80 3.30 12.42
CA VAL A 18 5.99 3.92 13.73
C VAL A 18 5.54 2.94 14.84
N PRO A 19 6.06 3.05 16.09
CA PRO A 19 5.51 2.29 17.21
C PRO A 19 4.01 2.50 17.34
N ASP A 20 3.28 1.45 17.68
CA ASP A 20 1.83 1.53 17.88
C ASP A 20 1.51 2.56 18.99
N PRO A 21 0.72 3.61 18.71
CA PRO A 21 0.47 4.67 19.68
C PRO A 21 -0.43 4.23 20.84
N THR A 22 -1.18 3.13 20.69
CA THR A 22 -2.11 2.65 21.72
C THR A 22 -1.42 1.79 22.77
N THR A 23 -0.51 0.91 22.36
CA THR A 23 0.13 -0.10 23.24
C THR A 23 1.63 0.06 23.35
N THR A 24 2.24 0.96 22.57
CA THR A 24 3.70 1.13 22.42
C THR A 24 4.42 -0.07 21.82
N SER A 25 3.69 -1.01 21.20
CA SER A 25 4.28 -2.16 20.52
C SER A 25 5.23 -1.72 19.40
N ARG A 26 6.44 -2.28 19.40
CA ARG A 26 7.42 -2.05 18.33
C ARG A 26 7.21 -2.96 17.12
N ALA A 27 6.62 -4.14 17.31
CA ALA A 27 6.21 -4.99 16.20
C ALA A 27 4.91 -4.44 15.60
N VAL A 28 4.76 -4.54 14.27
CA VAL A 28 3.52 -4.15 13.59
C VAL A 28 2.38 -5.03 14.10
N PRO A 29 1.30 -4.47 14.66
CA PRO A 29 0.09 -5.24 14.96
C PRO A 29 -0.50 -5.83 13.68
N ILE A 30 -1.03 -7.06 13.78
CA ILE A 30 -1.69 -7.72 12.65
C ILE A 30 -3.16 -7.29 12.65
N TYR A 31 -3.54 -6.42 11.71
CA TYR A 31 -4.91 -5.98 11.50
C TYR A 31 -5.68 -7.01 10.66
N GLN A 32 -5.89 -8.21 11.22
CA GLN A 32 -6.62 -9.30 10.57
C GLN A 32 -8.15 -9.10 10.68
N THR A 33 -8.64 -8.08 9.99
CA THR A 33 -10.06 -7.70 9.91
C THR A 33 -10.47 -7.47 8.47
N THR A 34 -11.76 -7.59 8.17
CA THR A 34 -12.34 -7.23 6.87
C THR A 34 -12.77 -5.77 6.81
N SER A 35 -13.38 -5.25 7.87
CA SER A 35 -14.01 -3.92 7.94
C SER A 35 -13.57 -3.10 9.14
N TYR A 36 -13.76 -1.77 9.05
CA TYR A 36 -13.46 -0.81 10.11
C TYR A 36 -14.72 -0.08 10.56
N VAL A 37 -14.79 0.24 11.85
CA VAL A 37 -15.94 0.93 12.46
C VAL A 37 -15.82 2.43 12.20
N PHE A 38 -16.93 3.05 11.78
CA PHE A 38 -17.01 4.51 11.65
C PHE A 38 -17.46 5.15 12.97
N HIS A 39 -16.92 6.32 13.29
CA HIS A 39 -17.34 7.09 14.48
C HIS A 39 -18.79 7.55 14.40
N ASN A 40 -19.27 7.94 13.21
CA ASN A 40 -20.65 8.32 12.91
C ASN A 40 -20.87 8.31 11.38
N ALA A 41 -22.09 8.64 10.93
CA ALA A 41 -22.46 8.66 9.51
C ALA A 41 -21.71 9.74 8.70
N GLU A 42 -21.39 10.88 9.31
CA GLU A 42 -20.63 11.95 8.66
C GLU A 42 -19.18 11.53 8.41
N HIS A 43 -18.53 10.90 9.38
CA HIS A 43 -17.19 10.29 9.23
C HIS A 43 -17.17 9.29 8.07
N ALA A 44 -18.17 8.40 7.98
CA ALA A 44 -18.28 7.47 6.85
C ALA A 44 -18.37 8.21 5.50
N ALA A 45 -19.24 9.22 5.39
CA ALA A 45 -19.39 10.02 4.18
C ALA A 45 -18.10 10.77 3.79
N ASN A 46 -17.35 11.26 4.78
CA ASN A 46 -16.07 11.94 4.56
C ASN A 46 -14.99 11.00 4.03
N LEU A 47 -14.90 9.77 4.58
CA LEU A 47 -13.97 8.75 4.09
C LEU A 47 -14.27 8.33 2.65
N PHE A 48 -15.53 8.02 2.32
CA PHE A 48 -15.92 7.64 0.95
C PHE A 48 -15.82 8.80 -0.04
N GLY A 49 -16.01 10.04 0.42
CA GLY A 49 -15.85 11.25 -0.37
C GLY A 49 -14.41 11.77 -0.45
N LEU A 50 -13.43 11.04 0.10
CA LEU A 50 -12.00 11.42 0.16
C LEU A 50 -11.75 12.80 0.80
N LYS A 51 -12.66 13.26 1.66
CA LYS A 51 -12.48 14.47 2.48
C LYS A 51 -11.64 14.21 3.73
N GLU A 52 -11.60 12.96 4.15
CA GLU A 52 -10.80 12.44 5.25
C GLU A 52 -10.12 11.15 4.79
N LEU A 53 -8.90 10.90 5.28
CA LEU A 53 -8.17 9.66 5.02
C LEU A 53 -8.35 8.71 6.20
N GLY A 54 -8.66 7.46 5.92
CA GLY A 54 -8.87 6.46 6.95
C GLY A 54 -9.36 5.14 6.40
N ASN A 55 -9.28 4.10 7.22
CA ASN A 55 -9.61 2.74 6.79
C ASN A 55 -11.13 2.53 6.69
N ILE A 56 -11.56 1.90 5.58
CA ILE A 56 -12.97 1.60 5.30
C ILE A 56 -13.17 0.07 5.30
N TYR A 57 -12.41 -0.61 4.42
CA TYR A 57 -12.53 -2.04 4.18
C TYR A 57 -11.20 -2.58 3.64
N THR A 58 -10.76 -3.76 4.10
CA THR A 58 -9.42 -4.32 3.84
C THR A 58 -9.11 -4.55 2.36
N ARG A 59 -10.12 -4.76 1.50
CA ARG A 59 -9.90 -4.81 0.03
C ARG A 59 -9.40 -3.48 -0.54
N LEU A 60 -9.66 -2.35 0.12
CA LEU A 60 -9.20 -1.02 -0.29
C LEU A 60 -7.90 -0.65 0.41
N MET A 61 -7.81 -0.89 1.72
CA MET A 61 -6.66 -0.51 2.55
C MET A 61 -6.65 -1.26 3.88
N ASN A 62 -5.47 -1.55 4.39
CA ASN A 62 -5.27 -2.22 5.68
C ASN A 62 -3.96 -1.71 6.31
N PRO A 63 -3.91 -1.33 7.59
CA PRO A 63 -2.70 -0.75 8.19
C PRO A 63 -1.48 -1.68 8.16
N THR A 64 -1.67 -3.00 8.31
CA THR A 64 -0.55 -3.95 8.20
C THR A 64 0.03 -3.94 6.78
N THR A 65 -0.85 -3.92 5.77
CA THR A 65 -0.48 -3.87 4.35
C THR A 65 0.13 -2.52 3.95
N ASP A 66 -0.42 -1.40 4.42
CA ASP A 66 0.04 -0.04 4.14
C ASP A 66 1.49 0.18 4.60
N ILE A 67 1.88 -0.39 5.75
CA ILE A 67 3.27 -0.35 6.22
C ILE A 67 4.20 -1.09 5.24
N PHE A 68 3.78 -2.25 4.72
CA PHE A 68 4.54 -2.98 3.70
C PHE A 68 4.63 -2.17 2.40
N GLU A 69 3.53 -1.59 1.94
CA GLU A 69 3.46 -0.77 0.73
C GLU A 69 4.40 0.44 0.80
N LYS A 70 4.35 1.19 1.91
CA LYS A 70 5.25 2.33 2.18
C LYS A 70 6.71 1.90 2.23
N ARG A 71 7.01 0.77 2.86
CA ARG A 71 8.37 0.24 2.96
C ARG A 71 8.94 -0.13 1.60
N VAL A 72 8.19 -0.86 0.78
CA VAL A 72 8.62 -1.22 -0.58
C VAL A 72 8.80 0.05 -1.43
N ALA A 73 7.87 1.00 -1.34
CA ALA A 73 7.99 2.28 -2.04
C ALA A 73 9.27 3.04 -1.66
N GLU A 74 9.60 3.14 -0.37
CA GLU A 74 10.82 3.81 0.09
C GLU A 74 12.10 3.09 -0.41
N LEU A 75 12.10 1.75 -0.41
CA LEU A 75 13.25 0.96 -0.85
C LEU A 75 13.50 1.05 -2.37
N GLU A 76 12.43 1.09 -3.16
CA GLU A 76 12.50 1.23 -4.63
C GLU A 76 12.60 2.70 -5.09
N GLY A 77 12.44 3.67 -4.18
CA GLY A 77 12.40 5.09 -4.51
C GLY A 77 11.12 5.52 -5.23
N GLY A 78 10.03 4.77 -5.07
CA GLY A 78 8.70 5.09 -5.59
C GLY A 78 7.93 6.06 -4.68
N ILE A 79 6.90 6.70 -5.23
CA ILE A 79 6.01 7.62 -4.49
C ILE A 79 4.88 6.90 -3.74
N GLY A 80 4.71 5.61 -3.98
CA GLY A 80 3.66 4.77 -3.40
C GLY A 80 3.85 3.31 -3.79
N GLY A 81 3.12 2.42 -3.14
CA GLY A 81 3.11 0.98 -3.39
C GLY A 81 1.71 0.41 -3.26
N LEU A 82 1.46 -0.74 -3.88
CA LEU A 82 0.22 -1.47 -3.76
C LEU A 82 0.51 -2.97 -3.62
N ALA A 83 0.15 -3.54 -2.48
CA ALA A 83 0.26 -4.96 -2.26
C ALA A 83 -0.89 -5.68 -2.95
N THR A 84 -0.60 -6.81 -3.57
CA THR A 84 -1.60 -7.64 -4.25
C THR A 84 -1.46 -9.09 -3.80
N ALA A 85 -2.46 -9.90 -4.11
CA ALA A 85 -2.47 -11.31 -3.70
C ALA A 85 -1.39 -12.17 -4.38
N SER A 86 -0.84 -11.74 -5.52
CA SER A 86 0.20 -12.45 -6.26
C SER A 86 0.96 -11.54 -7.21
N GLY A 87 2.15 -11.98 -7.66
CA GLY A 87 2.90 -11.26 -8.69
C GLY A 87 2.13 -11.12 -10.01
N ALA A 88 1.38 -12.14 -10.41
CA ALA A 88 0.52 -12.08 -11.60
C ALA A 88 -0.57 -10.99 -11.44
N ALA A 89 -1.20 -10.88 -10.27
CA ALA A 89 -2.19 -9.83 -10.00
C ALA A 89 -1.57 -8.43 -10.06
N ALA A 90 -0.35 -8.23 -9.53
CA ALA A 90 0.37 -6.97 -9.66
C ALA A 90 0.59 -6.57 -11.13
N ILE A 91 1.04 -7.50 -11.96
CA ILE A 91 1.25 -7.27 -13.40
C ILE A 91 -0.07 -6.96 -14.09
N THR A 92 -1.12 -7.77 -13.86
CA THR A 92 -2.44 -7.58 -14.46
C THR A 92 -3.04 -6.23 -14.09
N TYR A 93 -3.05 -5.84 -12.82
CA TYR A 93 -3.58 -4.55 -12.40
C TYR A 93 -2.78 -3.38 -12.95
N SER A 94 -1.46 -3.50 -13.03
CA SER A 94 -0.61 -2.46 -13.61
C SER A 94 -0.95 -2.19 -15.08
N ILE A 95 -1.16 -3.25 -15.86
CA ILE A 95 -1.53 -3.15 -17.29
C ILE A 95 -2.96 -2.61 -17.45
N LEU A 96 -3.94 -3.21 -16.76
CA LEU A 96 -5.34 -2.81 -16.88
C LEU A 96 -5.60 -1.38 -16.39
N ASN A 97 -4.74 -0.83 -15.54
CA ASN A 97 -4.86 0.53 -15.05
C ASN A 97 -4.37 1.60 -16.05
N ILE A 98 -3.58 1.23 -17.06
CA ILE A 98 -2.99 2.18 -18.02
C ILE A 98 -3.35 1.91 -19.49
N ALA A 99 -3.87 0.71 -19.80
CA ALA A 99 -4.17 0.28 -21.16
C ALA A 99 -5.62 -0.18 -21.30
N GLN A 100 -6.19 0.06 -22.48
CA GLN A 100 -7.55 -0.33 -22.85
C GLN A 100 -7.61 -0.92 -24.27
N ALA A 101 -8.80 -1.31 -24.72
CA ALA A 101 -9.00 -1.83 -26.07
C ALA A 101 -8.59 -0.79 -27.12
N GLY A 102 -7.67 -1.18 -28.02
CA GLY A 102 -7.11 -0.32 -29.06
C GLY A 102 -5.68 0.14 -28.78
N ASP A 103 -5.17 -0.01 -27.55
CA ASP A 103 -3.79 0.30 -27.22
C ASP A 103 -2.82 -0.84 -27.60
N GLU A 104 -1.53 -0.53 -27.65
CA GLU A 104 -0.44 -1.48 -27.95
C GLU A 104 0.55 -1.58 -26.77
N ILE A 105 1.00 -2.80 -26.46
CA ILE A 105 2.01 -3.07 -25.42
C ILE A 105 3.21 -3.75 -26.07
N VAL A 106 4.36 -3.09 -26.03
CA VAL A 106 5.64 -3.68 -26.44
C VAL A 106 6.25 -4.42 -25.26
N SER A 107 6.67 -5.66 -25.47
CA SER A 107 7.29 -6.49 -24.42
C SER A 107 8.60 -7.12 -24.89
N ALA A 108 9.38 -7.61 -23.92
CA ALA A 108 10.58 -8.40 -24.22
C ALA A 108 10.20 -9.74 -24.87
N THR A 109 11.09 -10.32 -25.67
CA THR A 109 10.87 -11.61 -26.34
C THR A 109 10.88 -12.81 -25.39
N SER A 110 11.42 -12.63 -24.18
CA SER A 110 11.50 -13.65 -23.13
C SER A 110 10.91 -13.11 -21.85
N LEU A 111 9.73 -13.63 -21.48
CA LEU A 111 9.00 -13.26 -20.27
C LEU A 111 8.79 -14.49 -19.40
N TYR A 112 8.52 -14.25 -18.12
CA TYR A 112 7.99 -15.29 -17.25
C TYR A 112 6.61 -15.74 -17.77
N GLY A 113 6.40 -17.05 -17.90
CA GLY A 113 5.24 -17.62 -18.60
C GLY A 113 3.90 -17.57 -17.85
N GLY A 114 3.92 -17.21 -16.55
CA GLY A 114 2.78 -17.34 -15.64
C GLY A 114 3.04 -18.37 -14.56
#